data_AF-G6E8R6-F1
#
_entry.id   AF-G6E8R6-F1
#
_cell.length_a   1.000
_cell.length_b   1.000
_cell.length_c   1.000
_cell.angle_alpha   90.00
_cell.angle_beta   90.00
_cell.angle_gamma   90.00
#
_symmetry.space_group_name_H-M   'P 1'
#
loop_
_entity.id
_entity.type
_entity.pdbx_description
1 polymer ?
#
loop_
_entity_poly.entity_id
_entity_poly.type
_entity_poly.pdbx_seq_one_letter_code
_entity_poly.pdbx_strand_id
1 'polypeptide(L)'
;MRHSILRAKYRINHLVGEVGRKLVRWSQRDSNYLKHARSEWAIAFPRKGDELADKMQRAIGENVLDMVAMFGLEGHSGSSASYAQTYIEKALKFEPFSPLTGHESEWMDIAYGGLQQNKRCGHVFREDDGKAYDINGRVFIEPSGAAYTSRDSRVYVEFPYVPTTEYVRVEEAA
;
A
#
# COMPACT_ATOMS: atom_id res chain seq x y z
N MET A 1 17.50 -2.40 -34.97
CA MET A 1 16.07 -2.27 -35.35
C MET A 1 15.08 -2.63 -34.24
N ARG A 2 15.19 -3.79 -33.57
CA ARG A 2 14.26 -4.18 -32.47
C ARG A 2 14.26 -3.21 -31.27
N HIS A 3 15.43 -2.70 -30.90
CA HIS A 3 15.62 -1.76 -29.79
C HIS A 3 15.02 -0.36 -30.04
N SER A 4 15.04 0.14 -31.28
CA SER A 4 14.47 1.46 -31.63
C SER A 4 12.94 1.44 -31.66
N ILE A 5 12.35 0.33 -32.11
CA ILE A 5 10.89 0.10 -32.10
C ILE A 5 10.37 -0.01 -30.66
N LEU A 6 11.09 -0.72 -29.78
CA LEU A 6 10.73 -0.83 -28.36
C LEU A 6 10.76 0.54 -27.65
N ARG A 7 11.76 1.38 -27.93
CA ARG A 7 11.85 2.74 -27.40
C ARG A 7 10.73 3.66 -27.93
N ALA A 8 10.36 3.53 -29.20
CA ALA A 8 9.25 4.31 -29.77
C ALA A 8 7.90 3.94 -29.13
N LYS A 9 7.63 2.63 -28.96
CA LYS A 9 6.43 2.14 -28.26
C LYS A 9 6.35 2.64 -26.82
N TYR A 10 7.45 2.57 -26.07
CA TYR A 10 7.51 3.08 -24.70
C TYR A 10 7.17 4.58 -24.62
N ARG A 11 7.73 5.39 -25.53
CA ARG A 11 7.46 6.83 -25.57
C ARG A 11 6.00 7.15 -25.89
N ILE A 12 5.40 6.41 -26.83
CA ILE A 12 3.98 6.57 -27.17
C ILE A 12 3.10 6.20 -25.97
N ASN A 13 3.34 5.04 -25.35
CA ASN A 13 2.58 4.60 -24.18
C ASN A 13 2.69 5.59 -23.01
N HIS A 14 3.89 6.12 -22.77
CA HIS A 14 4.11 7.15 -21.76
C HIS A 14 3.30 8.42 -22.07
N LEU A 15 3.32 8.91 -23.31
CA LEU A 15 2.57 10.09 -23.71
C LEU A 15 1.05 9.89 -23.56
N VAL A 16 0.54 8.73 -23.98
CA VAL A 16 -0.88 8.39 -23.82
C VAL A 16 -1.28 8.40 -22.34
N GLY A 17 -0.46 7.80 -21.48
CA GLY A 17 -0.71 7.81 -20.04
C GLY A 17 -0.68 9.24 -19.45
N GLU A 18 0.29 10.06 -19.85
CA GLU A 18 0.41 11.43 -19.37
C GLU A 18 -0.79 12.30 -19.78
N VAL A 19 -1.25 12.18 -21.02
CA VAL A 19 -2.45 12.88 -21.51
C VAL A 19 -3.69 12.37 -20.78
N GLY A 20 -3.84 11.06 -20.61
CA GLY A 20 -4.96 10.46 -19.89
C GLY A 20 -5.07 10.98 -18.44
N ARG A 21 -3.97 10.97 -17.69
CA ARG A 21 -3.93 11.52 -16.32
C ARG A 21 -4.35 12.99 -16.27
N LYS A 22 -3.85 13.81 -17.21
CA LYS A 22 -4.22 15.23 -17.31
C LYS A 22 -5.72 15.42 -17.59
N LEU A 23 -6.32 14.60 -18.45
CA LEU A 23 -7.75 14.67 -18.76
C LEU A 23 -8.61 14.28 -17.56
N VAL A 24 -8.26 13.23 -16.83
CA VAL A 24 -8.92 12.84 -15.57
C VAL A 24 -8.82 13.97 -14.55
N ARG A 25 -7.62 14.52 -14.35
CA ARG A 25 -7.41 15.65 -13.45
C ARG A 25 -8.25 16.87 -13.81
N TRP A 26 -8.36 17.16 -15.10
CA TRP A 26 -9.14 18.26 -15.60
C TRP A 26 -10.65 18.04 -15.39
N SER A 27 -11.15 16.83 -15.64
CA SER A 27 -12.58 16.52 -15.44
C SER A 27 -12.98 16.56 -13.96
N GLN A 28 -12.04 16.26 -13.06
CA GLN A 28 -12.25 16.23 -11.61
C GLN A 28 -11.77 17.50 -10.88
N ARG A 29 -11.36 18.55 -11.62
CA ARG A 29 -10.80 19.79 -11.04
C ARG A 29 -11.69 20.45 -9.98
N ASP A 30 -13.00 20.30 -10.13
CA ASP A 30 -14.00 20.92 -9.27
C ASP A 30 -14.58 19.98 -8.20
N SER A 31 -14.14 18.71 -8.16
CA SER A 31 -14.60 17.71 -7.21
C SER A 31 -14.17 18.02 -5.77
N ASN A 32 -15.00 17.61 -4.80
CA ASN A 32 -14.68 17.77 -3.37
C ASN A 32 -13.40 17.00 -3.00
N TYR A 33 -13.24 15.78 -3.52
CA TYR A 33 -12.03 14.97 -3.33
C TYR A 33 -10.77 15.72 -3.73
N LEU A 34 -10.73 16.24 -4.96
CA LEU A 34 -9.52 16.85 -5.49
C LEU A 34 -9.24 18.23 -4.85
N LYS A 35 -10.29 19.00 -4.53
CA LYS A 35 -10.14 20.27 -3.80
C LYS A 35 -9.59 20.06 -2.40
N HIS A 36 -10.17 19.12 -1.65
CA HIS A 36 -9.73 18.79 -0.29
C HIS A 36 -8.29 18.30 -0.28
N ALA A 37 -7.95 17.30 -1.11
CA ALA A 37 -6.60 16.74 -1.14
C ALA A 37 -5.54 17.77 -1.56
N ARG A 38 -5.84 18.69 -2.48
CA ARG A 38 -4.92 19.80 -2.83
C ARG A 38 -4.67 20.73 -1.63
N SER A 39 -5.74 21.07 -0.90
CA SER A 39 -5.67 21.92 0.29
C SER A 39 -4.81 21.27 1.37
N GLU A 40 -5.13 20.03 1.74
CA GLU A 40 -4.40 19.28 2.78
C GLU A 40 -2.93 19.09 2.40
N TRP A 41 -2.64 18.79 1.14
CA TRP A 41 -1.26 18.64 0.68
C TRP A 41 -0.45 19.93 0.83
N ALA A 42 -1.05 21.09 0.49
CA ALA A 42 -0.39 22.38 0.62
C ALA A 42 -0.13 22.77 2.08
N ILE A 43 -1.02 22.37 2.99
CA ILE A 43 -0.87 22.59 4.44
C ILE A 43 0.20 21.67 5.04
N ALA A 44 0.16 20.38 4.71
CA ALA A 44 1.09 19.39 5.26
C ALA A 44 2.52 19.54 4.73
N PHE A 45 2.67 19.97 3.48
CA PHE A 45 3.96 20.05 2.79
C PHE A 45 4.20 21.45 2.17
N PRO A 46 4.33 22.50 3.00
CA PRO A 46 4.67 23.82 2.52
C PRO A 46 6.09 23.82 1.92
N ARG A 47 6.35 24.67 0.93
CA ARG A 47 7.70 24.81 0.33
C ARG A 47 8.70 25.25 1.38
N LYS A 48 9.83 24.56 1.46
CA LYS A 48 10.88 24.84 2.46
C LYS A 48 12.14 25.46 1.87
N GLY A 49 12.19 25.67 0.56
CA GLY A 49 13.31 26.36 -0.11
C GLY A 49 14.46 25.44 -0.52
N ASP A 50 14.41 24.15 -0.16
CA ASP A 50 15.24 23.11 -0.76
C ASP A 50 14.61 22.68 -2.09
N GLU A 51 15.23 23.05 -3.20
CA GLU A 51 14.69 22.82 -4.53
C GLU A 51 14.55 21.32 -4.87
N LEU A 52 15.47 20.47 -4.40
CA LEU A 52 15.42 19.04 -4.71
C LEU A 52 14.36 18.34 -3.86
N ALA A 53 14.34 18.59 -2.55
CA ALA A 53 13.33 18.04 -1.66
C ALA A 53 11.93 18.52 -2.07
N ASP A 54 11.76 19.80 -2.39
CA ASP A 54 10.49 20.36 -2.85
C ASP A 54 10.06 19.73 -4.20
N LYS A 55 11.01 19.45 -5.11
CA LYS A 55 10.73 18.75 -6.38
C LYS A 55 10.22 17.33 -6.15
N MET A 56 10.90 16.56 -5.29
CA MET A 56 10.51 15.18 -4.96
C MET A 56 9.16 15.14 -4.25
N GLN A 57 8.95 16.02 -3.27
CA GLN A 57 7.69 16.13 -2.54
C GLN A 57 6.54 16.48 -3.48
N ARG A 58 6.75 17.43 -4.40
CA ARG A 58 5.77 17.78 -5.42
C ARG A 58 5.45 16.60 -6.34
N ALA A 59 6.45 15.83 -6.75
CA ALA A 59 6.24 14.67 -7.63
C ALA A 59 5.34 13.61 -6.97
N ILE A 60 5.55 13.31 -5.68
CA ILE A 60 4.66 12.41 -4.93
C ILE A 60 3.26 13.03 -4.80
N GLY A 61 3.16 14.33 -4.52
CA GLY A 61 1.87 15.02 -4.42
C GLY A 61 1.05 14.91 -5.70
N GLU A 62 1.65 15.11 -6.86
CA GLU A 62 0.94 14.94 -8.13
C GLU A 62 0.45 13.50 -8.34
N ASN A 63 1.24 12.50 -7.96
CA ASN A 63 0.82 11.10 -8.04
C ASN A 63 -0.37 10.82 -7.10
N VAL A 64 -0.33 11.31 -5.86
CA VAL A 64 -1.43 11.14 -4.89
C VAL A 64 -2.70 11.78 -5.42
N LEU A 65 -2.59 13.02 -5.88
CA LEU A 65 -3.75 13.74 -6.38
C LEU A 65 -4.30 13.13 -7.69
N ASP A 66 -3.46 12.47 -8.52
CA ASP A 66 -3.92 11.70 -9.69
C ASP A 66 -4.79 10.51 -9.27
N MET A 67 -4.39 9.78 -8.21
CA MET A 67 -5.18 8.68 -7.66
C MET A 67 -6.50 9.18 -7.05
N VAL A 68 -6.46 10.30 -6.32
CA VAL A 68 -7.67 10.94 -5.74
C VAL A 68 -8.63 11.39 -6.84
N ALA A 69 -8.11 11.94 -7.95
CA ALA A 69 -8.94 12.31 -9.09
C ALA A 69 -9.57 11.09 -9.76
N MET A 70 -8.80 10.02 -9.98
CA MET A 70 -9.37 8.76 -10.49
C MET A 70 -10.48 8.24 -9.57
N PHE A 71 -10.27 8.23 -8.25
CA PHE A 71 -11.28 7.80 -7.29
C PHE A 71 -12.55 8.68 -7.32
N GLY A 72 -12.39 10.00 -7.48
CA GLY A 72 -13.52 10.93 -7.62
C GLY A 72 -14.31 10.73 -8.93
N LEU A 73 -13.63 10.32 -10.01
CA LEU A 73 -14.25 10.04 -11.31
C LEU A 73 -15.24 8.88 -11.25
N GLU A 74 -14.99 7.87 -10.41
CA GLU A 74 -15.87 6.70 -10.24
C GLU A 74 -17.24 7.04 -9.62
N GLY A 75 -17.41 8.24 -9.04
CA GLY A 75 -18.72 8.75 -8.63
C GLY A 75 -19.36 8.00 -7.46
N HIS A 76 -18.55 7.46 -6.55
CA HIS A 76 -19.02 6.71 -5.38
C HIS A 76 -19.94 7.54 -4.46
N SER A 77 -20.90 6.85 -3.82
CA SER A 77 -21.63 7.38 -2.66
C SER A 77 -20.77 7.28 -1.41
N GLY A 78 -21.20 7.85 -0.28
CA GLY A 78 -20.46 7.73 0.98
C GLY A 78 -20.19 6.27 1.39
N SER A 79 -21.16 5.36 1.20
CA SER A 79 -21.02 3.95 1.56
C SER A 79 -20.13 3.17 0.59
N SER A 80 -20.28 3.36 -0.72
CA SER A 80 -19.44 2.67 -1.71
C SER A 80 -18.02 3.21 -1.74
N ALA A 81 -17.82 4.48 -1.37
CA ALA A 81 -16.49 5.07 -1.22
C ALA A 81 -15.70 4.37 -0.11
N SER A 82 -16.27 4.24 1.09
CA SER A 82 -15.61 3.53 2.20
C SER A 82 -15.29 2.08 1.85
N TYR A 83 -16.21 1.38 1.19
CA TYR A 83 -15.97 0.01 0.73
C TYR A 83 -14.80 -0.07 -0.27
N ALA A 84 -14.78 0.79 -1.29
CA ALA A 84 -13.71 0.82 -2.28
C ALA A 84 -12.35 1.17 -1.66
N GLN A 85 -12.31 2.12 -0.73
CA GLN A 85 -11.10 2.50 0.01
C GLN A 85 -10.47 1.30 0.72
N THR A 86 -11.26 0.46 1.40
CA THR A 86 -10.75 -0.75 2.07
C THR A 86 -10.02 -1.69 1.13
N TYR A 87 -10.56 -1.94 -0.07
CA TYR A 87 -9.92 -2.85 -1.03
C TYR A 87 -8.74 -2.22 -1.77
N ILE A 88 -8.79 -0.91 -2.04
CA ILE A 88 -7.65 -0.17 -2.57
C ILE A 88 -6.48 -0.21 -1.59
N GLU A 89 -6.73 0.04 -0.31
CA GLU A 89 -5.70 -0.01 0.73
C GLU A 89 -5.07 -1.40 0.81
N LYS A 90 -5.91 -2.46 0.87
CA LYS A 90 -5.42 -3.84 0.84
C LYS A 90 -4.57 -4.14 -0.39
N ALA A 91 -5.00 -3.72 -1.57
CA ALA A 91 -4.24 -3.94 -2.80
C ALA A 91 -2.88 -3.25 -2.77
N LEU A 92 -2.83 -1.99 -2.31
CA LEU A 92 -1.60 -1.21 -2.21
C LEU A 92 -0.63 -1.77 -1.15
N LYS A 93 -1.15 -2.44 -0.12
CA LYS A 93 -0.37 -3.14 0.90
C LYS A 93 -0.01 -4.58 0.54
N PHE A 94 -0.45 -5.08 -0.63
CA PHE A 94 -0.31 -6.49 -1.02
C PHE A 94 -0.98 -7.47 -0.02
N GLU A 95 -2.12 -7.07 0.52
CA GLU A 95 -2.92 -7.85 1.46
C GLU A 95 -4.06 -8.61 0.77
N PRO A 96 -4.48 -9.77 1.31
CA PRO A 96 -5.50 -10.59 0.69
C PRO A 96 -6.91 -10.00 0.89
N PHE A 97 -7.75 -10.14 -0.15
CA PHE A 97 -9.14 -9.69 -0.13
C PHE A 97 -10.11 -10.65 0.57
N SER A 98 -9.67 -11.88 0.82
CA SER A 98 -10.39 -12.93 1.53
C SER A 98 -9.45 -13.64 2.49
N PRO A 99 -9.95 -14.42 3.47
CA PRO A 99 -9.09 -15.19 4.36
C PRO A 99 -8.08 -16.05 3.60
N LEU A 100 -6.89 -16.21 4.17
CA LEU A 100 -5.95 -17.24 3.77
C LEU A 100 -6.54 -18.60 4.13
N THR A 101 -6.41 -19.56 3.23
CA THR A 101 -7.02 -20.89 3.37
C THR A 101 -6.03 -21.90 3.96
N GLY A 102 -4.74 -21.63 3.86
CA GLY A 102 -3.68 -22.56 4.23
C GLY A 102 -3.40 -23.63 3.16
N HIS A 103 -4.16 -23.63 2.06
CA HIS A 103 -3.97 -24.60 0.97
C HIS A 103 -2.57 -24.50 0.36
N GLU A 104 -1.99 -25.64 -0.03
CA GLU A 104 -0.61 -25.74 -0.56
C GLU A 104 -0.32 -24.77 -1.71
N SER A 105 -1.33 -24.47 -2.55
CA SER A 105 -1.18 -23.52 -3.65
C SER A 105 -0.87 -22.09 -3.19
N GLU A 106 -1.19 -21.72 -1.96
CA GLU A 106 -0.94 -20.39 -1.39
C GLU A 106 0.52 -20.20 -0.95
N TRP A 107 1.33 -21.26 -0.91
CA TRP A 107 2.70 -21.22 -0.37
C TRP A 107 3.77 -21.28 -1.47
N MET A 108 4.91 -20.63 -1.22
CA MET A 108 6.13 -20.75 -2.02
C MET A 108 7.36 -20.83 -1.12
N ASP A 109 8.35 -21.61 -1.56
CA ASP A 109 9.64 -21.72 -0.87
C ASP A 109 10.46 -20.44 -1.06
N ILE A 110 11.02 -19.92 0.03
CA ILE A 110 11.79 -18.66 0.00
C ILE A 110 13.19 -18.78 0.60
N ALA A 111 13.52 -19.89 1.26
CA ALA A 111 14.84 -20.14 1.81
C ALA A 111 15.14 -21.64 1.86
N TYR A 112 16.44 -21.96 2.01
CA TYR A 112 16.87 -23.31 2.34
C TYR A 112 16.37 -23.69 3.74
N GLY A 113 15.95 -24.94 3.93
CA GLY A 113 15.46 -25.43 5.23
C GLY A 113 13.94 -25.39 5.41
N GLY A 114 13.16 -25.40 4.32
CA GLY A 114 11.71 -25.62 4.38
C GLY A 114 10.86 -24.40 4.77
N LEU A 115 11.46 -23.21 4.94
CA LEU A 115 10.72 -21.99 5.21
C LEU A 115 9.96 -21.52 3.96
N GLN A 116 8.65 -21.36 4.12
CA GLN A 116 7.74 -20.94 3.07
C GLN A 116 7.07 -19.61 3.40
N GLN A 117 6.74 -18.84 2.36
CA GLN A 117 6.02 -17.58 2.45
C GLN A 117 4.69 -17.69 1.72
N ASN A 118 3.65 -17.06 2.26
CA ASN A 118 2.35 -17.02 1.61
C ASN A 118 2.37 -16.04 0.42
N LYS A 119 1.97 -16.51 -0.77
CA LYS A 119 1.93 -15.74 -2.02
C LYS A 119 0.95 -14.58 -1.99
N ARG A 120 -0.10 -14.68 -1.16
CA ARG A 120 -1.19 -13.70 -1.06
C ARG A 120 -0.96 -12.69 0.06
N CYS A 121 0.00 -12.95 0.95
CA CYS A 121 0.26 -12.17 2.15
C CYS A 121 1.72 -12.32 2.57
N GLY A 122 2.56 -11.36 2.17
CA GLY A 122 4.03 -11.46 2.31
C GLY A 122 4.54 -11.44 3.75
N HIS A 123 3.69 -11.19 4.74
CA HIS A 123 4.07 -11.23 6.16
C HIS A 123 3.59 -12.52 6.87
N VAL A 124 3.03 -13.49 6.15
CA VAL A 124 2.67 -14.80 6.68
C VAL A 124 3.66 -15.86 6.17
N PHE A 125 4.24 -16.60 7.11
CA PHE A 125 5.26 -17.62 6.87
C PHE A 125 4.83 -18.97 7.43
N ARG A 126 5.41 -20.05 6.90
CA ARG A 126 5.23 -21.42 7.38
C ARG A 126 6.59 -22.08 7.59
N GLU A 127 6.82 -22.59 8.79
CA GLU A 127 8.04 -23.32 9.16
C GLU A 127 8.02 -24.75 8.58
N ASP A 128 9.16 -25.43 8.66
CA ASP A 128 9.33 -26.80 8.16
C ASP A 128 8.45 -27.83 8.89
N ASP A 129 8.11 -27.57 10.15
CA ASP A 129 7.14 -28.35 10.94
C ASP A 129 5.67 -28.13 10.53
N GLY A 130 5.43 -27.24 9.55
CA GLY A 130 4.11 -26.93 8.99
C GLY A 130 3.35 -25.84 9.74
N LYS A 131 3.87 -25.30 10.86
CA LYS A 131 3.19 -24.21 11.59
C LYS A 131 3.32 -22.89 10.86
N ALA A 132 2.19 -22.21 10.71
CA ALA A 132 2.12 -20.89 10.12
C ALA A 132 2.12 -19.79 11.19
N TYR A 133 2.81 -18.68 10.90
CA TYR A 133 2.82 -17.50 11.75
C TYR A 133 2.81 -16.22 10.93
N ASP A 134 2.26 -15.17 11.52
CA ASP A 134 2.25 -13.81 10.99
C ASP A 134 3.34 -12.99 11.71
N ILE A 135 4.31 -12.45 10.96
CA ILE A 135 5.37 -11.60 11.54
C ILE A 135 4.86 -10.23 11.98
N ASN A 136 3.71 -9.80 11.44
CA ASN A 136 3.02 -8.57 11.76
C ASN A 136 1.82 -8.81 12.69
N GLY A 137 1.75 -9.99 13.34
CA GLY A 137 0.68 -10.31 14.28
C GLY A 137 0.61 -9.32 15.44
N ARG A 138 1.76 -8.80 15.90
CA ARG A 138 1.83 -7.68 16.86
C ARG A 138 2.76 -6.57 16.41
N VAL A 139 2.36 -5.33 16.68
CA VAL A 139 3.21 -4.15 16.57
C VAL A 139 3.28 -3.48 17.93
N PHE A 140 4.50 -3.28 18.43
CA PHE A 140 4.73 -2.65 19.72
C PHE A 140 4.79 -1.13 19.55
N ILE A 141 4.14 -0.38 20.43
CA ILE A 141 4.08 1.08 20.42
C ILE A 141 4.72 1.61 21.70
N GLU A 142 5.78 2.40 21.55
CA GLU A 142 6.46 3.08 22.66
C GLU A 142 5.68 4.30 23.17
N PRO A 143 5.99 4.81 24.39
CA PRO A 143 5.42 6.05 24.89
C PRO A 143 5.63 7.26 23.96
N SER A 144 6.72 7.26 23.18
CA SER A 144 7.04 8.26 22.16
C SER A 144 6.04 8.27 20.98
N GLY A 145 5.25 7.20 20.82
CA GLY A 145 4.42 6.94 19.65
C GLY A 145 5.13 6.20 18.52
N ALA A 146 6.45 5.94 18.66
CA ALA A 146 7.17 5.10 17.72
C ALA A 146 6.65 3.66 17.77
N ALA A 147 6.63 2.99 16.62
CA ALA A 147 6.16 1.63 16.48
C ALA A 147 7.25 0.72 15.92
N TYR A 148 7.37 -0.50 16.45
CA TYR A 148 8.37 -1.48 16.01
C TYR A 148 7.82 -2.91 15.98
N THR A 149 8.48 -3.77 15.20
CA THR A 149 8.29 -5.22 15.23
C THR A 149 9.57 -5.91 15.70
N SER A 150 9.42 -7.07 16.34
CA SER A 150 10.54 -7.88 16.83
C SER A 150 10.24 -9.37 16.63
N ARG A 151 11.09 -10.26 17.15
CA ARG A 151 10.77 -11.69 17.19
C ARG A 151 9.46 -11.98 17.95
N ASP A 152 9.15 -11.17 18.95
CA ASP A 152 7.95 -11.30 19.80
C ASP A 152 6.68 -10.78 19.10
N SER A 153 6.84 -10.14 17.92
CA SER A 153 5.72 -9.77 17.06
C SER A 153 5.03 -10.96 16.40
N ARG A 154 5.71 -12.11 16.36
CA ARG A 154 5.20 -13.31 15.70
C ARG A 154 3.98 -13.85 16.44
N VAL A 155 2.91 -14.07 15.69
CA VAL A 155 1.70 -14.74 16.17
C VAL A 155 1.48 -15.98 15.32
N TYR A 156 1.44 -17.15 15.94
CA TYR A 156 1.05 -18.38 15.25
C TYR A 156 -0.44 -18.33 14.89
N VAL A 157 -0.78 -18.79 13.69
CA VAL A 157 -2.12 -18.64 13.11
C VAL A 157 -2.74 -19.98 12.75
N GLU A 158 -4.07 -20.02 12.79
CA GLU A 158 -4.88 -21.14 12.32
C GLU A 158 -5.71 -20.72 11.11
N PHE A 159 -5.97 -21.65 10.20
CA PHE A 159 -6.71 -21.38 8.97
C PHE A 159 -8.20 -21.78 9.10
N PRO A 160 -9.14 -21.02 8.50
CA PRO A 160 -8.91 -19.84 7.68
C PRO A 160 -8.46 -18.61 8.49
N TYR A 161 -7.43 -17.92 8.00
CA TYR A 161 -6.81 -16.79 8.70
C TYR A 161 -7.12 -15.48 7.98
N VAL A 162 -7.68 -14.51 8.70
CA VAL A 162 -7.76 -13.12 8.23
C VAL A 162 -6.61 -12.36 8.87
N PRO A 163 -5.65 -11.83 8.06
CA PRO A 163 -4.54 -11.06 8.60
C PRO A 163 -5.01 -9.91 9.48
N THR A 164 -4.50 -9.86 10.70
CA THR A 164 -4.80 -8.83 11.68
C THR A 164 -3.53 -8.47 12.44
N THR A 165 -3.46 -7.22 12.89
CA THR A 165 -2.35 -6.72 13.69
C THR A 165 -2.88 -6.22 15.02
N GLU A 166 -2.37 -6.78 16.10
CA GLU A 166 -2.57 -6.30 17.46
C GLU A 166 -1.54 -5.21 17.77
N TYR A 167 -1.99 -4.03 18.18
CA TYR A 167 -1.10 -2.95 18.61
C TYR A 167 -0.94 -2.96 20.12
N VAL A 168 0.27 -3.25 20.60
CA VAL A 168 0.60 -3.43 22.01
C VAL A 168 1.42 -2.24 22.51
N ARG A 169 0.91 -1.50 23.49
CA ARG A 169 1.68 -0.40 24.12
C ARG A 169 2.68 -0.97 25.11
N VAL A 170 3.95 -0.61 24.97
CA VAL A 170 5.01 -1.03 25.90
C VAL A 170 5.30 0.07 26.92
N GLU A 171 5.60 -0.33 28.15
CA GLU A 171 6.02 0.60 29.20
C GLU A 171 7.46 1.06 28.94
N GLU A 172 7.80 2.26 29.42
CA GLU A 172 9.18 2.74 29.40
C GLU A 172 10.05 1.75 30.19
N ALA A 173 11.12 1.25 29.58
CA ALA A 173 12.09 0.43 30.29
C ALA A 173 12.68 1.27 31.43
N ALA A 174 12.43 0.83 32.68
CA ALA A 174 12.91 1.47 33.90
C ALA A 174 14.45 1.50 33.99
#